data_AF-A0A527ZY33-F1
#
_entry.id   AF-A0A527ZY33-F1
#
_cell.length_a   1.000
_cell.length_b   1.000
_cell.length_c   1.000
_cell.angle_alpha   90.00
_cell.angle_beta   90.00
_cell.angle_gamma   90.00
#
_symmetry.space_group_name_H-M   'P 1'
#
loop_
_entity.id
_entity.type
_entity.pdbx_description
1 polymer ?
#
loop_
_entity_poly.entity_id
_entity_poly.type
_entity_poly.pdbx_seq_one_letter_code
_entity_poly.pdbx_strand_id
1 'polypeptide(L)' 'MMTTLVPSLDHLKQAYAVTAKATQITPLLESAALAGETGAARVFVKPESLQWAGSFK' A
#
# COMPACT_ATOMS: atom_id res chain seq x y z
N MET A 1 14.15 -24.12 12.60
CA MET A 1 12.98 -23.22 12.48
C MET A 1 13.52 -21.83 12.17
N MET A 2 13.33 -21.30 10.96
CA MET A 2 13.63 -19.89 10.69
C MET A 2 12.52 -19.06 11.35
N THR A 3 12.87 -18.27 12.35
CA THR A 3 11.96 -17.28 12.93
C THR A 3 11.72 -16.18 11.89
N THR A 4 10.50 -16.10 11.37
CA THR A 4 10.11 -14.98 10.50
C THR A 4 10.19 -13.69 11.32
N LEU A 5 11.16 -12.84 10.98
CA LEU A 5 11.29 -11.52 11.59
C LEU A 5 10.17 -10.63 11.04
N VAL A 6 9.21 -10.27 11.89
CA VAL A 6 8.22 -9.24 11.57
C VAL A 6 8.90 -7.88 11.79
N PRO A 7 8.98 -7.00 10.76
CA PRO A 7 9.59 -5.68 10.93
C PRO A 7 8.87 -4.83 11.99
N SER A 8 9.65 -4.09 12.78
CA SER A 8 9.10 -3.09 13.70
C SER A 8 8.70 -1.82 12.94
N LEU A 9 7.98 -0.92 13.61
CA LEU A 9 7.66 0.40 13.07
C LEU A 9 8.91 1.17 12.64
N ASP A 10 10.01 1.07 13.40
CA ASP A 10 11.23 1.79 13.07
C ASP A 10 11.93 1.22 11.83
N HIS A 11 11.89 -0.10 11.63
CA HIS A 11 12.33 -0.70 10.37
C HIS A 11 11.53 -0.15 9.18
N LEU A 12 10.20 -0.03 9.31
CA LEU A 12 9.34 0.51 8.25
C LEU A 12 9.63 2.00 7.96
N LYS A 13 9.85 2.82 8.99
CA LYS A 13 10.24 4.24 8.82
C LYS A 13 11.58 4.38 8.10
N GLN A 14 12.55 3.56 8.46
CA GLN A 14 13.86 3.55 7.80
C GLN A 14 13.74 3.11 6.34
N ALA A 15 12.98 2.06 6.05
CA ALA A 15 12.72 1.62 4.69
C ALA A 15 12.05 2.73 3.86
N TYR A 16 11.02 3.37 4.39
CA TYR A 16 10.32 4.48 3.73
C TYR A 16 11.26 5.65 3.42
N ALA A 17 12.15 6.04 4.34
CA ALA A 17 13.11 7.13 4.12
C ALA A 17 14.06 6.86 2.94
N VAL A 18 14.35 5.59 2.65
CA VAL A 18 15.15 5.17 1.50
C VAL A 18 14.29 5.10 0.25
N THR A 19 13.17 4.38 0.30
CA THR A 19 12.36 4.07 -0.90
C THR A 19 11.56 5.25 -1.43
N ALA A 20 11.16 6.20 -0.59
CA ALA A 20 10.38 7.37 -1.01
C ALA A 20 11.06 8.24 -2.08
N LYS A 21 12.38 8.09 -2.26
CA LYS A 21 13.15 8.77 -3.31
C LYS A 21 12.98 8.12 -4.70
N ALA A 22 12.57 6.86 -4.74
CA ALA A 22 12.48 6.03 -5.94
C ALA A 22 11.06 5.51 -6.23
N THR A 23 10.12 5.73 -5.32
CA THR A 23 8.69 5.38 -5.47
C THR A 23 7.83 6.64 -5.47
N GLN A 24 6.60 6.58 -6.00
CA GLN A 24 5.60 7.61 -5.70
C GLN A 24 4.64 7.27 -4.59
N ILE A 25 4.01 8.33 -4.10
CA ILE A 25 2.74 8.27 -3.40
C ILE A 25 1.63 8.06 -4.43
N THR A 26 1.19 6.82 -4.59
CA THR A 26 -0.04 6.49 -5.35
C THR A 26 -1.27 7.12 -4.66
N PRO A 27 -2.36 7.45 -5.40
CA PRO A 27 -3.54 8.06 -4.80
C PRO A 27 -4.28 7.12 -3.85
N LEU A 28 -5.25 7.65 -3.11
CA LEU A 28 -6.26 6.86 -2.41
C LEU A 28 -7.61 7.16 -3.06
N LEU A 29 -8.21 6.17 -3.71
CA LEU A 29 -9.43 6.34 -4.48
C LEU A 29 -10.60 5.71 -3.74
N GLU A 30 -11.67 6.47 -3.52
CA GLU A 30 -12.91 5.90 -2.99
C GLU A 30 -13.70 5.22 -4.11
N SER A 31 -14.31 4.06 -3.82
CA SER A 31 -15.11 3.31 -4.78
C SER A 31 -16.48 2.94 -4.21
N ALA A 32 -17.50 3.69 -4.63
CA ALA A 32 -18.89 3.41 -4.27
C ALA A 32 -19.39 2.08 -4.85
N ALA A 33 -18.96 1.71 -6.06
CA ALA A 33 -19.33 0.44 -6.68
C ALA A 33 -18.83 -0.75 -5.84
N LEU A 34 -17.55 -0.74 -5.45
CA LEU A 34 -17.00 -1.81 -4.59
C LEU A 34 -17.63 -1.81 -3.20
N ALA A 35 -17.98 -0.64 -2.65
CA ALA A 35 -18.74 -0.57 -1.40
C ALA A 35 -20.10 -1.28 -1.53
N GLY A 36 -20.82 -1.07 -2.63
CA GLY A 36 -22.08 -1.76 -2.94
C GLY A 36 -21.93 -3.28 -3.05
N GLU A 37 -20.91 -3.75 -3.78
CA GLU A 37 -20.66 -5.19 -3.98
C GLU A 37 -20.24 -5.92 -2.69
N THR A 38 -19.54 -5.23 -1.79
CA THR A 38 -19.01 -5.85 -0.56
C THR A 38 -19.90 -5.64 0.66
N GLY A 39 -20.89 -4.75 0.58
CA GLY A 39 -21.68 -4.30 1.74
C GLY A 39 -20.89 -3.46 2.75
N ALA A 40 -19.65 -3.10 2.44
CA ALA A 40 -18.86 -2.21 3.28
C ALA A 40 -19.42 -0.79 3.23
N ALA A 41 -19.35 -0.06 4.35
CA ALA A 41 -19.83 1.33 4.39
C ALA A 41 -19.10 2.21 3.36
N ARG A 42 -17.79 2.00 3.19
CA ARG A 42 -16.92 2.68 2.22
C ARG A 42 -15.80 1.74 1.83
N VAL A 43 -15.35 1.81 0.58
CA VAL A 43 -14.16 1.09 0.10
C VAL A 43 -13.19 2.10 -0.48
N PHE A 44 -11.92 1.98 -0.10
CA PHE A 44 -10.83 2.73 -0.68
C PHE A 44 -9.83 1.80 -1.35
N VAL A 45 -9.43 2.17 -2.55
CA VAL A 45 -8.41 1.49 -3.32
C VAL A 45 -7.12 2.29 -3.21
N LYS A 46 -6.05 1.61 -2.83
CA LYS A 46 -4.67 2.08 -2.93
C LYS A 46 -4.06 1.44 -4.19
N PRO A 47 -4.16 2.08 -5.36
CA PRO A 47 -3.89 1.44 -6.64
C PRO A 47 -2.38 1.41 -6.88
N GLU A 48 -1.68 0.47 -6.25
CA GLU A 48 -0.23 0.27 -6.47
C GLU A 48 0.08 -0.25 -7.89
N SER A 49 -0.93 -0.58 -8.70
CA SER A 49 -0.76 -0.74 -10.14
C SER A 49 -0.30 0.55 -10.84
N LEU A 50 -0.49 1.72 -10.20
CA LEU A 50 0.00 2.99 -10.72
C LEU A 50 1.45 3.27 -10.33
N GLN A 51 2.03 2.54 -9.37
CA GLN A 51 3.42 2.69 -8.95
C GLN A 51 4.40 2.47 -10.12
N TRP A 52 5.67 2.82 -9.91
CA TRP A 52 6.69 2.65 -10.93
C TRP A 52 6.78 1.18 -11.31
N ALA A 53 6.97 0.89 -12.59
CA ALA A 53 6.94 -0.46 -13.15
C ALA A 53 5.61 -1.24 -12.93
N GLY A 54 4.53 -0.57 -12.51
CA GLY A 54 3.16 -1.11 -12.52
C GLY A 54 2.79 -1.99 -11.33
N SER A 55 3.57 -2.00 -10.24
CA SER A 55 3.22 -2.74 -9.02
C SER A 55 3.91 -2.16 -7.78
N PHE A 56 3.51 -2.61 -6.59
CA PHE A 56 4.12 -2.18 -5.32
C PHE A 56 5.60 -2.61 -5.12
N LYS A 57 6.11 -3.50 -5.98
CA LYS A 57 7.42 -4.15 -5.78
C LYS A 57 8.59 -3.27 -6.16
#